data_AF-A0A7Z7CJF1-F1
#
_entry.id   AF-A0A7Z7CJF1-F1
#
_cell.length_a   1.000
_cell.length_b   1.000
_cell.length_c   1.000
_cell.angle_alpha   90.00
_cell.angle_beta   90.00
_cell.angle_gamma   90.00
#
_symmetry.space_group_name_H-M   'P 1'
#
loop_
_entity.id
_entity.type
_entity.pdbx_description
1 polymer ?
#
loop_
_entity_poly.entity_id
_entity_poly.type
_entity_poly.pdbx_seq_one_letter_code
_entity_poly.pdbx_strand_id
1 'polypeptide(L)'
;MYEIQIEVETLKNIMLSKATGGVVDGREYRSLRDKLVKNDKVKSLLPKCVVTCRTIDEFWGHMKEVAGSYQGRRDYLRDEFNSILEYLESMAETPSDNIILTALDGKNGATFIQDAWSKALERRDSDPEGAITSARTLLESVCKFILDETGGSYDDKTDMPQLYKGVHKALKLAPDDHTEEIFKQILEACSSVVGGLGSLRNKLSDAQGRGSKALNVSGTSL
;
A
#
# COMPACT_ATOMS: atom_id res chain seq x y z
N MET A 1 -5.89 -0.68 -1.89
CA MET A 1 -5.82 0.53 -2.74
C MET A 1 -6.00 0.20 -4.21
N TYR A 2 -5.37 -0.88 -4.70
CA TYR A 2 -5.63 -1.48 -6.01
C TYR A 2 -7.13 -1.73 -6.29
N GLU A 3 -7.89 -2.20 -5.29
CA GLU A 3 -9.35 -2.37 -5.41
C GLU A 3 -10.10 -1.04 -5.70
N ILE A 4 -9.69 0.07 -5.08
CA ILE A 4 -10.32 1.38 -5.28
C ILE A 4 -10.02 1.90 -6.69
N GLN A 5 -8.81 1.68 -7.20
CA GLN A 5 -8.45 2.04 -8.57
C GLN A 5 -9.31 1.28 -9.60
N ILE A 6 -9.46 -0.03 -9.42
CA ILE A 6 -10.36 -0.84 -10.27
C ILE A 6 -11.79 -0.30 -10.23
N GLU A 7 -12.31 0.08 -9.06
CA GLU A 7 -13.65 0.66 -8.93
C GLU A 7 -13.80 1.99 -9.67
N VAL A 8 -12.83 2.89 -9.54
CA VAL A 8 -12.83 4.19 -10.22
C VAL A 8 -12.76 4.00 -11.74
N GLU A 9 -11.89 3.13 -12.22
CA GLU A 9 -11.79 2.82 -13.65
C GLU A 9 -13.05 2.13 -14.19
N THR A 10 -13.63 1.21 -13.43
CA THR A 10 -14.88 0.53 -13.78
C THR A 10 -16.02 1.53 -13.87
N LEU A 11 -16.14 2.45 -12.90
CA LEU A 11 -17.14 3.51 -12.93
C LEU A 11 -16.94 4.43 -14.15
N LYS A 12 -15.71 4.85 -14.43
CA LYS A 12 -15.36 5.65 -15.62
C LYS A 12 -15.77 4.95 -16.91
N ASN A 13 -15.52 3.65 -17.03
CA ASN A 13 -15.87 2.85 -18.20
C ASN A 13 -17.39 2.73 -18.40
N ILE A 14 -18.16 2.54 -17.32
CA ILE A 14 -19.63 2.54 -17.36
C ILE A 14 -20.15 3.91 -17.86
N MET A 15 -19.63 5.00 -17.29
CA MET A 15 -20.00 6.36 -17.68
C MET A 15 -19.63 6.65 -19.13
N LEU A 16 -18.44 6.23 -19.56
CA LEU A 16 -17.99 6.36 -20.94
C LEU A 16 -18.91 5.62 -21.91
N SER A 17 -19.23 4.36 -21.59
CA SER A 17 -20.12 3.52 -22.39
C SER A 17 -21.48 4.20 -22.57
N LYS A 18 -22.12 4.66 -21.49
CA LYS A 18 -23.40 5.39 -21.57
C LYS A 18 -23.27 6.68 -22.40
N ALA A 19 -22.20 7.46 -22.19
CA ALA A 19 -21.99 8.74 -22.88
C ALA A 19 -21.83 8.58 -24.40
N THR A 20 -21.36 7.42 -24.86
CA THR A 20 -21.20 7.07 -26.28
C THR A 20 -22.34 6.19 -26.83
N GLY A 21 -23.48 6.12 -26.13
CA GLY A 21 -24.67 5.40 -26.60
C GLY A 21 -24.69 3.90 -26.31
N GLY A 22 -23.78 3.42 -25.47
CA GLY A 22 -23.75 2.04 -24.98
C GLY A 22 -24.85 1.75 -23.96
N VAL A 23 -25.16 0.47 -23.82
CA VAL A 23 -26.09 -0.05 -22.81
C VAL A 23 -25.30 -0.43 -21.56
N VAL A 24 -25.77 -0.02 -20.40
CA VAL A 24 -25.12 -0.27 -19.10
C VAL A 24 -26.14 -0.59 -18.03
N ASP A 25 -25.76 -1.39 -17.03
CA ASP A 25 -26.63 -1.66 -15.87
C ASP A 25 -26.59 -0.47 -14.90
N GLY A 26 -27.72 0.22 -14.75
CA GLY A 26 -27.86 1.33 -13.82
C GLY A 26 -27.70 0.93 -12.34
N ARG A 27 -27.84 -0.36 -12.00
CA ARG A 27 -27.58 -0.87 -10.64
C ARG A 27 -26.08 -0.96 -10.35
N GLU A 28 -25.29 -1.41 -11.33
CA GLU A 28 -23.84 -1.49 -11.21
C GLU A 28 -23.23 -0.09 -11.04
N TYR A 29 -23.67 0.88 -11.86
CA TYR A 29 -23.31 2.29 -11.69
C TYR A 29 -23.58 2.80 -10.27
N ARG A 30 -24.80 2.56 -9.77
CA ARG A 30 -25.23 3.05 -8.45
C ARG A 30 -24.44 2.42 -7.32
N SER A 31 -24.20 1.11 -7.41
CA SER A 31 -23.40 0.36 -6.42
C SER A 31 -21.97 0.90 -6.32
N LEU A 32 -21.29 1.04 -7.46
CA LEU A 32 -19.92 1.56 -7.52
C LEU A 32 -19.84 3.01 -7.05
N ARG A 33 -20.76 3.85 -7.53
CA ARG A 33 -20.87 5.24 -7.09
C ARG A 33 -21.04 5.35 -5.58
N ASP A 34 -21.95 4.57 -4.99
CA ASP A 34 -22.21 4.64 -3.54
C ASP A 34 -21.01 4.14 -2.73
N LYS A 35 -20.27 3.14 -3.23
CA LYS A 35 -19.02 2.68 -2.60
C LYS A 35 -17.96 3.78 -2.62
N LEU A 36 -17.75 4.43 -3.77
CA LEU A 36 -16.74 5.47 -3.95
C LEU A 36 -17.06 6.77 -3.20
N VAL A 37 -18.32 7.23 -3.22
CA VAL A 37 -18.73 8.47 -2.52
C VAL A 37 -18.61 8.35 -1.00
N LYS A 38 -18.75 7.14 -0.46
CA LYS A 38 -18.56 6.85 0.98
C LYS A 38 -17.10 6.65 1.37
N ASN A 39 -16.19 6.57 0.41
CA ASN A 39 -14.79 6.29 0.68
C ASN A 39 -14.03 7.58 1.03
N ASP A 40 -13.66 7.74 2.29
CA ASP A 40 -12.97 8.93 2.80
C ASP A 40 -11.64 9.22 2.11
N LYS A 41 -10.99 8.21 1.50
CA LYS A 41 -9.70 8.36 0.82
C LYS A 41 -9.81 9.06 -0.53
N VAL A 42 -10.97 8.96 -1.20
CA VAL A 42 -11.13 9.45 -2.58
C VAL A 42 -12.33 10.38 -2.77
N LYS A 43 -13.26 10.47 -1.80
CA LYS A 43 -14.49 11.26 -1.93
C LYS A 43 -14.27 12.73 -2.30
N SER A 44 -13.16 13.32 -1.87
CA SER A 44 -12.81 14.72 -2.16
C SER A 44 -12.24 14.92 -3.56
N LEU A 45 -11.77 13.83 -4.20
CA LEU A 45 -11.17 13.82 -5.53
C LEU A 45 -12.14 13.31 -6.60
N LEU A 46 -13.33 12.82 -6.21
CA LEU A 46 -14.31 12.32 -7.16
C LEU A 46 -14.81 13.43 -8.10
N PRO A 47 -15.01 13.13 -9.39
CA PRO A 47 -15.64 14.03 -10.34
C PRO A 47 -16.96 14.60 -9.82
N LYS A 48 -17.23 15.87 -10.11
CA LYS A 48 -18.47 16.52 -9.66
C LYS A 48 -19.69 15.79 -10.23
N CYS A 49 -19.62 15.36 -11.48
CA CYS A 49 -20.69 14.60 -12.13
C CYS A 49 -21.00 13.26 -11.44
N VAL A 50 -20.01 12.59 -10.83
CA VAL A 50 -20.22 11.37 -10.03
C VAL A 50 -20.98 11.69 -8.74
N VAL A 51 -20.68 12.82 -8.10
CA VAL A 51 -21.34 13.25 -6.87
C VAL A 51 -22.77 13.73 -7.14
N THR A 52 -23.00 14.50 -8.21
CA THR A 52 -24.31 15.09 -8.50
C THR A 52 -25.28 14.13 -9.17
N CYS A 53 -24.82 13.28 -10.08
CA CYS A 53 -25.67 12.33 -10.79
C CYS A 53 -25.81 11.05 -9.96
N ARG A 54 -26.99 10.80 -9.38
CA ARG A 54 -27.29 9.62 -8.56
C ARG A 54 -27.66 8.41 -9.39
N THR A 55 -28.04 8.63 -10.64
CA THR A 55 -28.43 7.59 -11.59
C THR A 55 -27.70 7.76 -12.92
N ILE A 56 -27.59 6.65 -13.66
CA ILE A 56 -26.95 6.67 -14.97
C ILE A 56 -27.73 7.50 -16.00
N ASP A 57 -29.04 7.69 -15.79
CA ASP A 57 -29.88 8.51 -16.65
C ASP A 57 -29.76 10.00 -16.33
N GLU A 58 -29.60 10.38 -15.06
CA GLU A 58 -29.20 11.74 -14.68
C GLU A 58 -27.84 12.10 -15.28
N PHE A 59 -26.87 11.18 -15.22
CA PHE A 59 -25.57 11.36 -15.86
C PHE A 59 -25.72 11.53 -17.37
N TRP A 60 -26.58 10.75 -18.02
CA TRP A 60 -26.84 10.89 -19.45
C TRP A 60 -27.45 12.26 -19.81
N GLY A 61 -28.36 12.77 -18.98
CA GLY A 61 -28.90 14.12 -19.11
C GLY A 61 -27.79 15.18 -19.06
N HIS A 62 -26.94 15.12 -18.03
CA HIS A 62 -25.76 15.98 -17.87
C HIS A 62 -24.84 15.94 -19.10
N MET A 63 -24.53 14.75 -19.62
CA MET A 63 -23.63 14.63 -20.77
C MET A 63 -24.16 15.23 -22.07
N LYS A 64 -25.49 15.34 -22.22
CA LYS A 64 -26.09 16.02 -23.38
C LYS A 64 -25.90 17.53 -23.34
N GLU A 65 -25.86 18.11 -22.13
CA GLU A 65 -25.63 19.54 -21.93
C GLU A 65 -24.14 19.88 -22.08
N VAL A 66 -23.26 18.99 -21.63
CA VAL A 66 -21.80 19.17 -21.72
C VAL A 66 -21.30 19.15 -23.16
N ALA A 67 -21.72 18.16 -23.96
CA ALA A 67 -21.25 18.02 -25.33
C ALA A 67 -22.24 17.31 -26.27
N GLY A 68 -22.40 17.87 -27.47
CA GLY A 68 -23.18 17.28 -28.55
C GLY A 68 -22.48 16.13 -29.29
N SER A 69 -21.14 16.06 -29.23
CA SER A 69 -20.33 15.05 -29.92
C SER A 69 -19.85 13.96 -28.95
N TYR A 70 -19.68 12.73 -29.44
CA TYR A 70 -19.09 11.65 -28.64
C TYR A 70 -17.67 11.97 -28.21
N GLN A 71 -16.87 12.59 -29.09
CA GLN A 71 -15.50 12.99 -28.75
C GLN A 71 -15.47 13.95 -27.56
N GLY A 72 -16.27 15.02 -27.58
CA GLY A 72 -16.31 15.98 -26.46
C GLY A 72 -16.75 15.36 -25.14
N ARG A 73 -17.64 14.35 -25.18
CA ARG A 73 -18.03 13.59 -23.98
C ARG A 73 -16.89 12.74 -23.42
N ARG A 74 -16.07 12.13 -24.30
CA ARG A 74 -14.89 11.36 -23.89
C ARG A 74 -13.83 12.26 -23.27
N ASP A 75 -13.63 13.44 -23.85
CA ASP A 75 -12.64 14.41 -23.36
C ASP A 75 -13.06 14.96 -22.00
N TYR A 76 -14.33 15.34 -21.82
CA TYR A 76 -14.86 15.71 -20.51
C TYR A 76 -14.64 14.64 -19.43
N LEU A 77 -14.97 13.37 -19.73
CA LEU A 77 -14.77 12.27 -18.78
C LEU A 77 -13.29 11.96 -18.53
N ARG A 78 -12.41 12.21 -19.51
CA ARG A 78 -10.96 12.08 -19.32
C ARG A 78 -10.50 13.10 -18.30
N ASP A 79 -10.84 14.37 -18.52
CA ASP A 79 -10.35 15.49 -17.71
C ASP A 79 -10.88 15.43 -16.28
N GLU A 80 -12.17 15.14 -16.11
CA GLU A 80 -12.79 15.04 -14.78
C GLU A 80 -12.21 13.91 -13.92
N PHE A 81 -11.87 12.77 -14.53
CA PHE A 81 -11.29 11.63 -13.80
C PHE A 81 -9.78 11.73 -13.65
N ASN A 82 -9.11 12.69 -14.29
CA ASN A 82 -7.66 12.75 -14.31
C ASN A 82 -7.07 12.89 -12.90
N SER A 83 -7.60 13.83 -12.11
CA SER A 83 -7.09 14.13 -10.77
C SER A 83 -7.15 12.93 -9.81
N ILE A 84 -8.24 12.14 -9.85
CA ILE A 84 -8.37 10.96 -9.00
C ILE A 84 -7.50 9.80 -9.48
N LEU A 85 -7.35 9.64 -10.81
CA LEU A 85 -6.50 8.60 -11.37
C LEU A 85 -5.02 8.89 -11.11
N GLU A 86 -4.55 10.12 -11.33
CA GLU A 86 -3.18 10.54 -10.99
C GLU A 86 -2.88 10.34 -9.51
N TYR A 87 -3.83 10.71 -8.63
CA TYR A 87 -3.68 10.45 -7.19
C TYR A 87 -3.54 8.95 -6.90
N LEU A 88 -4.40 8.11 -7.48
CA LEU A 88 -4.37 6.67 -7.26
C LEU A 88 -3.10 6.02 -7.84
N GLU A 89 -2.63 6.48 -9.00
CA GLU A 89 -1.36 6.06 -9.62
C GLU A 89 -0.17 6.46 -8.74
N SER A 90 -0.15 7.70 -8.21
CA SER A 90 0.92 8.16 -7.32
C SER A 90 0.97 7.43 -5.98
N MET A 91 -0.16 6.87 -5.54
CA MET A 91 -0.28 6.09 -4.31
C MET A 91 -0.12 4.59 -4.55
N ALA A 92 -0.30 4.12 -5.78
CA ALA A 92 -0.12 2.73 -6.19
C ALA A 92 1.35 2.34 -6.36
N GLU A 93 2.26 3.31 -6.45
CA GLU A 93 3.66 3.03 -6.80
C GLU A 93 4.67 3.63 -5.81
N THR A 94 5.09 2.82 -4.83
CA THR A 94 6.55 2.74 -4.60
C THR A 94 7.07 1.59 -5.48
N PRO A 95 8.05 1.83 -6.39
CA PRO A 95 8.61 0.78 -7.25
C PRO A 95 9.09 -0.46 -6.48
N SER A 96 9.45 -0.28 -5.21
CA SER A 96 9.82 -1.33 -4.28
C SER A 96 8.68 -2.32 -3.97
N ASP A 97 7.43 -1.86 -3.93
CA ASP A 97 6.28 -2.66 -3.49
C ASP A 97 5.94 -3.76 -4.50
N ASN A 98 5.92 -3.41 -5.79
CA ASN A 98 5.68 -4.37 -6.87
C ASN A 98 6.82 -5.40 -7.00
N ILE A 99 8.06 -4.98 -6.79
CA ILE A 99 9.22 -5.89 -6.77
C ILE A 99 9.11 -6.89 -5.62
N ILE A 100 8.73 -6.42 -4.43
CA ILE A 100 8.57 -7.26 -3.24
C ILE A 100 7.38 -8.21 -3.39
N LEU A 101 6.22 -7.73 -3.85
CA LEU A 101 5.03 -8.56 -4.07
C LEU A 101 5.28 -9.65 -5.12
N THR A 102 5.95 -9.31 -6.22
CA THR A 102 6.33 -10.27 -7.28
C THR A 102 7.35 -11.31 -6.79
N ALA A 103 8.30 -10.90 -5.94
CA ALA A 103 9.26 -11.82 -5.33
C ALA A 103 8.60 -12.79 -4.33
N LEU A 104 7.47 -12.40 -3.72
CA LEU A 104 6.72 -13.21 -2.77
C LEU A 104 5.72 -14.16 -3.43
N ASP A 105 5.13 -13.80 -4.58
CA ASP A 105 4.16 -14.63 -5.33
C ASP A 105 4.75 -15.96 -5.83
N GLY A 106 6.07 -16.04 -6.01
CA GLY A 106 6.77 -17.26 -6.41
C GLY A 106 7.01 -18.27 -5.28
N LYS A 107 6.72 -17.94 -4.01
CA LYS A 107 6.96 -18.81 -2.85
C LYS A 107 5.65 -19.15 -2.15
N ASN A 108 5.09 -20.31 -2.48
CA ASN A 108 3.80 -20.88 -2.01
C ASN A 108 3.64 -21.09 -0.47
N GLY A 109 4.41 -20.42 0.38
CA GLY A 109 4.31 -20.50 1.84
C GLY A 109 4.27 -19.15 2.58
N ALA A 110 4.33 -18.03 1.87
CA ALA A 110 4.55 -16.69 2.45
C ALA A 110 3.32 -15.78 2.49
N THR A 111 2.10 -16.32 2.40
CA THR A 111 0.86 -15.51 2.43
C THR A 111 0.76 -14.61 3.67
N PHE A 112 1.24 -15.09 4.82
CA PHE A 112 1.31 -14.28 6.05
C PHE A 112 2.27 -13.09 5.96
N ILE A 113 3.33 -13.19 5.13
CA ILE A 113 4.29 -12.11 4.87
C ILE A 113 3.64 -11.04 3.98
N GLN A 114 2.89 -11.46 2.96
CA GLN A 114 2.11 -10.55 2.10
C GLN A 114 1.03 -9.80 2.90
N ASP A 115 0.35 -10.49 3.83
CA ASP A 115 -0.62 -9.87 4.74
C ASP A 115 0.03 -8.86 5.68
N ALA A 116 1.21 -9.20 6.24
CA ALA A 116 1.95 -8.30 7.12
C ALA A 116 2.47 -7.06 6.37
N TRP A 117 2.91 -7.23 5.12
CA TRP A 117 3.32 -6.14 4.22
C TRP A 117 2.16 -5.19 3.92
N SER A 118 1.03 -5.74 3.48
CA SER A 118 -0.18 -4.95 3.16
C SER A 118 -0.67 -4.16 4.37
N LYS A 119 -0.69 -4.77 5.56
CA LYS A 119 -1.05 -4.08 6.82
C LYS A 119 -0.08 -2.95 7.18
N ALA A 120 1.21 -3.11 6.92
CA ALA A 120 2.20 -2.06 7.18
C ALA A 120 1.99 -0.85 6.25
N LEU A 121 1.72 -1.10 4.96
CA LEU A 121 1.45 -0.06 3.98
C LEU A 121 0.16 0.72 4.28
N GLU A 122 -0.92 0.03 4.63
CA GLU A 122 -2.22 0.69 4.92
C GLU A 122 -2.17 1.66 6.10
N ARG A 123 -1.27 1.41 7.06
CA ARG A 123 -1.13 2.22 8.28
C ARG A 123 -0.18 3.39 8.13
N ARG A 124 0.64 3.42 7.07
CA ARG A 124 1.71 4.41 6.86
C ARG A 124 1.23 5.86 7.02
N ASP A 125 0.04 6.16 6.50
CA ASP A 125 -0.46 7.55 6.44
C ASP A 125 -1.39 7.90 7.61
N SER A 126 -2.04 6.91 8.25
CA SER A 126 -3.06 7.14 9.29
C SER A 126 -2.64 6.73 10.70
N ASP A 127 -1.65 5.85 10.84
CA ASP A 127 -1.16 5.31 12.11
C ASP A 127 0.35 4.97 12.02
N PRO A 128 1.24 5.98 12.11
CA PRO A 128 2.67 5.77 11.98
C PRO A 128 3.27 4.80 13.01
N GLU A 129 2.76 4.79 14.25
CA GLU A 129 3.20 3.86 15.30
C GLU A 129 2.77 2.41 14.98
N GLY A 130 1.54 2.23 14.51
CA GLY A 130 1.04 0.95 14.02
C GLY A 130 1.79 0.46 12.78
N ALA A 131 2.19 1.37 11.88
CA ALA A 131 3.01 1.05 10.71
C ALA A 131 4.40 0.53 11.12
N ILE A 132 5.06 1.17 12.09
CA ILE A 132 6.36 0.72 12.64
C ILE A 132 6.23 -0.67 13.28
N THR A 133 5.15 -0.90 14.04
CA THR A 133 4.89 -2.20 14.66
C THR A 133 4.68 -3.28 13.59
N SER A 134 3.87 -2.99 12.58
CA SER A 134 3.64 -3.89 11.44
C SER A 134 4.93 -4.18 10.65
N ALA A 135 5.77 -3.17 10.40
CA ALA A 135 7.06 -3.34 9.73
C ALA A 135 8.00 -4.26 10.51
N ARG A 136 8.01 -4.16 11.84
CA ARG A 136 8.82 -5.06 12.68
C ARG A 136 8.27 -6.49 12.65
N THR A 137 6.96 -6.66 12.79
CA THR A 137 6.34 -7.99 12.72
C THR A 137 6.62 -8.65 11.38
N LEU A 138 6.58 -7.90 10.28
CA LEU A 138 6.98 -8.37 8.97
C LEU A 138 8.44 -8.86 8.95
N LEU A 139 9.40 -8.06 9.45
CA LEU A 139 10.80 -8.48 9.50
C LEU A 139 11.01 -9.72 10.37
N GLU A 140 10.34 -9.81 11.52
CA GLU A 140 10.37 -11.00 12.38
C GLU A 140 9.84 -12.23 11.63
N SER A 141 8.70 -12.08 10.95
CA SER A 141 8.08 -13.11 10.10
C SER A 141 9.00 -13.60 8.98
N VAL A 142 9.64 -12.66 8.26
CA VAL A 142 10.60 -12.99 7.19
C VAL A 142 11.82 -13.72 7.76
N CYS A 143 12.37 -13.25 8.88
CA CYS A 143 13.55 -13.88 9.48
C CYS A 143 13.24 -15.30 9.96
N LYS A 144 12.11 -15.50 10.64
CA LYS A 144 11.65 -16.83 11.08
C LYS A 144 11.44 -17.77 9.91
N PHE A 145 10.76 -17.30 8.85
CA PHE A 145 10.54 -18.09 7.64
C PHE A 145 11.86 -18.56 7.01
N ILE A 146 12.84 -17.65 6.88
CA ILE A 146 14.15 -18.03 6.33
C ILE A 146 14.84 -19.06 7.23
N LEU A 147 14.78 -18.89 8.55
CA LEU A 147 15.37 -19.85 9.50
C LEU A 147 14.68 -21.22 9.41
N ASP A 148 13.35 -21.26 9.32
CA ASP A 148 12.59 -22.51 9.17
C ASP A 148 12.98 -23.25 7.88
N GLU A 149 13.05 -22.53 6.75
CA GLU A 149 13.44 -23.09 5.44
C GLU A 149 14.91 -23.54 5.38
N THR A 150 15.78 -22.93 6.18
CA THR A 150 17.21 -23.26 6.24
C THR A 150 17.57 -24.25 7.37
N GLY A 151 16.57 -24.68 8.16
CA GLY A 151 16.76 -25.59 9.30
C GLY A 151 17.43 -24.95 10.52
N GLY A 152 17.44 -23.62 10.61
CA GLY A 152 17.88 -22.87 11.78
C GLY A 152 16.86 -22.93 12.92
N SER A 153 17.33 -22.82 14.17
CA SER A 153 16.45 -22.75 15.34
C SER A 153 16.42 -21.34 15.92
N TYR A 154 15.27 -20.99 16.48
CA TYR A 154 15.05 -19.79 17.27
C TYR A 154 14.07 -20.12 18.40
N ASP A 155 14.11 -19.33 19.48
CA ASP A 155 13.11 -19.42 20.55
C ASP A 155 12.07 -18.29 20.43
N ASP A 156 10.95 -18.42 21.12
CA ASP A 156 9.88 -17.40 21.10
C ASP A 156 10.27 -16.08 21.75
N LYS A 157 11.38 -16.04 22.50
CA LYS A 157 11.90 -14.85 23.18
C LYS A 157 13.01 -14.16 22.39
N THR A 158 13.42 -14.75 21.27
CA THR A 158 14.57 -14.33 20.49
C THR A 158 14.24 -12.97 19.90
N ASP A 159 15.08 -11.99 20.20
CA ASP A 159 14.84 -10.64 19.72
C ASP A 159 15.17 -10.52 18.23
N MET A 160 14.66 -9.45 17.62
CA MET A 160 14.78 -9.24 16.19
C MET A 160 16.25 -9.14 15.71
N PRO A 161 17.17 -8.46 16.43
CA PRO A 161 18.60 -8.53 16.14
C PRO A 161 19.19 -9.94 16.16
N GLN A 162 18.80 -10.79 17.12
CA GLN A 162 19.26 -12.19 17.19
C GLN A 162 18.70 -13.05 16.05
N LEU A 163 17.41 -12.88 15.70
CA LEU A 163 16.80 -13.54 14.54
C LEU A 163 17.56 -13.18 13.26
N TYR A 164 17.85 -11.90 13.05
CA TYR A 164 18.58 -11.44 11.87
C TYR A 164 20.02 -11.98 11.82
N LYS A 165 20.72 -12.06 12.96
CA LYS A 165 22.03 -12.73 13.04
C LYS A 165 21.96 -14.22 12.66
N GLY A 166 20.90 -14.91 13.06
CA GLY A 166 20.64 -16.30 12.65
C GLY A 166 20.50 -16.41 11.14
N VAL A 167 19.69 -15.54 10.53
CA VAL A 167 19.48 -15.47 9.07
C VAL A 167 20.80 -15.20 8.34
N HIS A 168 21.59 -14.24 8.81
CA HIS A 168 22.92 -13.95 8.26
C HIS A 168 23.82 -15.19 8.20
N LYS A 169 23.84 -15.99 9.27
CA LYS A 169 24.62 -17.24 9.31
C LYS A 169 24.05 -18.29 8.37
N ALA A 170 22.73 -18.47 8.38
CA ALA A 170 22.05 -19.47 7.56
C ALA A 170 22.20 -19.21 6.06
N LEU A 171 22.16 -17.95 5.65
CA LEU A 171 22.33 -17.52 4.27
C LEU A 171 23.78 -17.28 3.86
N LYS A 172 24.75 -17.48 4.76
CA LYS A 172 26.18 -17.17 4.55
C LYS A 172 26.42 -15.72 4.10
N LEU A 173 25.70 -14.80 4.74
CA LEU A 173 25.78 -13.35 4.54
C LEU A 173 26.54 -12.69 5.69
N ALA A 174 27.41 -13.40 6.40
CA ALA A 174 28.21 -12.78 7.44
C ALA A 174 29.24 -11.85 6.80
N PRO A 175 29.43 -10.61 7.31
CA PRO A 175 30.44 -9.71 6.78
C PRO A 175 31.84 -10.35 6.73
N ASP A 176 32.16 -11.22 7.69
CA ASP A 176 33.44 -11.93 7.75
C ASP A 176 33.61 -13.02 6.67
N ASP A 177 32.52 -13.51 6.08
CA ASP A 177 32.54 -14.47 4.97
C ASP A 177 32.78 -13.77 3.61
N HIS A 178 32.81 -12.44 3.58
CA HIS A 178 33.03 -11.64 2.38
C HIS A 178 34.34 -10.85 2.46
N THR A 179 35.13 -10.88 1.40
CA THR A 179 36.42 -10.18 1.35
C THR A 179 36.28 -8.72 0.93
N GLU A 180 35.24 -8.36 0.17
CA GLU A 180 35.08 -6.99 -0.29
C GLU A 180 34.44 -6.09 0.77
N GLU A 181 35.12 -4.98 1.04
CA GLU A 181 34.73 -3.98 2.04
C GLU A 181 33.33 -3.39 1.77
N ILE A 182 32.95 -3.27 0.49
CA ILE A 182 31.63 -2.77 0.09
C ILE A 182 30.49 -3.71 0.51
N PHE A 183 30.70 -5.03 0.44
CA PHE A 183 29.71 -6.00 0.89
C PHE A 183 29.55 -5.95 2.41
N LYS A 184 30.66 -5.83 3.16
CA LYS A 184 30.62 -5.66 4.62
C LYS A 184 29.83 -4.43 5.00
N GLN A 185 30.09 -3.29 4.35
CA GLN A 185 29.42 -2.04 4.63
C GLN A 185 27.89 -2.11 4.39
N ILE A 186 27.45 -2.77 3.31
CA ILE A 186 26.03 -2.96 3.02
C ILE A 186 25.36 -3.84 4.09
N LEU A 187 25.98 -4.96 4.45
CA LEU A 187 25.46 -5.91 5.43
C LEU A 187 25.42 -5.32 6.86
N GLU A 188 26.40 -4.49 7.21
CA GLU A 188 26.42 -3.72 8.45
C GLU A 188 25.32 -2.65 8.48
N ALA A 189 25.10 -1.94 7.37
CA ALA A 189 24.01 -0.98 7.25
C ALA A 189 22.64 -1.65 7.47
N CYS A 190 22.40 -2.81 6.84
CA CYS A 190 21.20 -3.60 7.06
C CYS A 190 21.04 -4.03 8.53
N SER A 191 22.12 -4.50 9.17
CA SER A 191 22.14 -4.86 10.59
C SER A 191 21.77 -3.68 11.49
N SER A 192 22.24 -2.47 11.14
CA SER A 192 21.93 -1.24 11.86
C SER A 192 20.46 -0.83 11.69
N VAL A 193 19.88 -0.94 10.49
CA VAL A 193 18.46 -0.67 10.22
C VAL A 193 17.57 -1.60 11.03
N VAL A 194 17.89 -2.90 11.02
CA VAL A 194 17.24 -3.94 11.83
C VAL A 194 17.33 -3.58 13.32
N GLY A 195 18.54 -3.34 13.85
CA GLY A 195 18.73 -2.95 15.26
C GLY A 195 17.94 -1.69 15.65
N GLY A 196 17.92 -0.69 14.77
CA GLY A 196 17.16 0.55 14.94
C GLY A 196 15.66 0.30 15.03
N LEU A 197 15.09 -0.48 14.11
CA LEU A 197 13.65 -0.80 14.12
C LEU A 197 13.24 -1.62 15.36
N GLY A 198 14.07 -2.58 15.75
CA GLY A 198 13.87 -3.36 16.98
C GLY A 198 13.80 -2.44 18.21
N SER A 199 14.77 -1.54 18.33
CA SER A 199 14.86 -0.58 19.44
C SER A 199 13.71 0.43 19.45
N LEU A 200 13.25 0.87 18.28
CA LEU A 200 12.18 1.87 18.12
C LEU A 200 10.85 1.35 18.67
N ARG A 201 10.47 0.11 18.36
CA ARG A 201 9.26 -0.50 18.94
C ARG A 201 9.36 -0.60 20.46
N ASN A 202 10.50 -1.03 21.00
CA ASN A 202 10.65 -1.20 22.45
C ASN A 202 10.42 0.15 23.15
N LYS A 203 10.99 1.25 22.61
CA LYS A 203 10.77 2.61 23.13
C LYS A 203 9.33 3.09 22.99
N LEU A 204 8.64 2.82 21.88
CA LEU A 204 7.23 3.19 21.69
C LEU A 204 6.31 2.41 22.64
N SER A 205 6.58 1.12 22.83
CA SER A 205 5.87 0.28 23.80
C SER A 205 6.05 0.76 25.24
N ASP A 206 7.27 1.19 25.61
CA ASP A 206 7.56 1.71 26.96
C ASP A 206 6.96 3.11 27.19
N ALA A 207 6.88 3.95 26.14
CA ALA A 207 6.32 5.29 26.19
C ALA A 207 4.79 5.29 26.42
N GLN A 208 4.08 4.24 25.98
CA GLN A 208 2.66 4.08 26.29
C GLN A 208 2.40 3.79 27.80
N GLY A 209 3.43 3.44 28.58
CA GLY A 209 3.37 3.25 30.02
C GLY A 209 3.73 4.48 30.89
N ARG A 210 4.27 5.57 30.32
CA ARG A 210 4.65 6.79 31.07
C ARG A 210 4.37 8.07 30.27
N GLY A 211 3.64 9.00 30.87
CA GLY A 211 3.06 10.17 30.20
C GLY A 211 4.02 11.14 29.49
N SER A 212 3.46 11.74 28.42
CA SER A 212 3.72 13.06 27.82
C SER A 212 5.14 13.43 27.36
N LYS A 213 5.90 12.50 26.77
CA LYS A 213 6.90 12.84 25.74
C LYS A 213 6.89 11.80 24.63
N ALA A 214 5.84 11.83 23.80
CA ALA A 214 5.77 10.99 22.60
C ALA A 214 6.83 11.45 21.59
N LEU A 215 7.58 10.49 21.03
CA LEU A 215 8.53 10.72 19.94
C LEU A 215 7.76 11.23 18.72
N ASN A 216 8.18 12.35 18.12
CA ASN A 216 7.57 12.86 16.91
C ASN A 216 8.06 12.04 15.71
N VAL A 217 7.25 11.09 15.25
CA VAL A 217 7.52 10.22 14.08
C VAL A 217 6.87 10.73 12.79
N SER A 218 6.23 11.89 12.82
CA SER A 218 5.65 12.53 11.63
C SER A 218 6.77 13.09 10.75
N GLY A 219 7.08 12.41 9.67
CA GLY A 219 7.97 12.91 8.62
C GLY A 219 7.45 14.26 8.10
N THR A 220 8.30 15.28 8.16
CA THR A 220 8.04 16.55 7.49
C THR A 220 8.14 16.28 6.00
N SER A 221 7.02 16.44 5.28
CA SER A 221 6.99 16.38 3.83
C SER A 221 7.95 17.43 3.26
N LEU A 222 9.00 16.98 2.58
CA LEU A 222 9.84 17.80 1.69
C LEU A 222 9.32 17.66 0.26
#